data_AF-A0A0D7APH3-F1
#
_entry.id   AF-A0A0D7APH3-F1
#
_cell.length_a   1.000
_cell.length_b   1.000
_cell.length_c   1.000
_cell.angle_alpha   90.00
_cell.angle_beta   90.00
_cell.angle_gamma   90.00
#
_symmetry.space_group_name_H-M   'P 1'
#
loop_
_entity.id
_entity.type
_entity.pdbx_description
1 polymer ?
#
loop_
_entity_poly.entity_id
_entity_poly.type
_entity_poly.pdbx_seq_one_letter_code
_entity_poly.pdbx_strand_id
1 'polypeptide(L)'
;TIGYKLREKIRKALQARSEAIRKALERYNTAAKSLAPPRPTLTWTTVIEQVQLGELALLQHSRHDIRTLPWTQPLNREAARLYFKIKRAREEIIRRNVEIQRQVTFMLDN
;
A
#
# COMPACT_ATOMS: atom_id res chain seq x y z
N THR A 1 -19.78 0.74 24.75
CA THR A 1 -20.17 2.06 24.16
C THR A 1 -19.00 2.89 23.60
N ILE A 2 -17.73 2.55 23.84
CA ILE A 2 -16.55 3.28 23.30
C ILE A 2 -16.22 2.90 21.84
N GLY A 3 -16.33 1.62 21.47
CA GLY A 3 -15.98 1.14 20.13
C GLY A 3 -16.85 1.68 18.99
N TYR A 4 -18.13 1.95 19.24
CA TYR A 4 -19.01 2.53 18.21
C TYR A 4 -18.61 3.97 17.85
N LYS A 5 -18.37 4.82 18.86
CA LYS A 5 -17.91 6.20 18.65
C LYS A 5 -16.55 6.25 17.92
N LEU A 6 -15.65 5.31 18.23
CA LEU A 6 -14.36 5.20 17.55
C LEU A 6 -14.53 4.81 16.08
N ARG A 7 -15.33 3.78 15.76
CA ARG A 7 -15.63 3.37 14.38
C ARG A 7 -16.24 4.51 13.57
N GLU A 8 -17.13 5.28 14.19
CA GLU A 8 -17.75 6.44 13.54
C GLU A 8 -16.73 7.56 13.24
N LYS A 9 -15.80 7.84 14.16
CA LYS A 9 -14.70 8.78 13.88
C LYS A 9 -13.81 8.32 12.73
N ILE A 10 -13.46 7.04 12.70
CA ILE A 10 -12.65 6.44 11.61
C ILE A 10 -13.38 6.60 10.28
N ARG A 11 -14.68 6.27 10.23
CA ARG A 11 -15.51 6.43 9.03
C ARG A 11 -15.50 7.88 8.53
N LYS A 12 -15.76 8.85 9.41
CA LYS A 12 -15.76 10.28 9.05
C LYS A 12 -14.40 10.75 8.54
N ALA A 13 -13.32 10.31 9.18
CA ALA A 13 -11.96 10.64 8.74
C ALA A 13 -11.64 10.07 7.36
N LEU A 14 -12.05 8.82 7.07
CA LEU A 14 -11.89 8.21 5.76
C LEU A 14 -12.69 8.95 4.68
N GLN A 15 -13.93 9.33 4.98
CA GLN A 15 -14.77 10.10 4.06
C GLN A 15 -14.16 11.47 3.76
N ALA A 16 -13.77 12.22 4.79
CA ALA A 16 -13.13 13.53 4.64
C ALA A 16 -11.84 13.44 3.81
N ARG A 17 -11.03 12.40 4.02
CA ARG A 17 -9.82 12.15 3.22
C ARG A 17 -10.18 11.86 1.76
N SER A 18 -11.19 11.03 1.48
CA SER A 18 -11.64 10.72 0.13
C SER A 18 -12.10 11.98 -0.63
N GLU A 19 -12.88 12.83 0.03
CA GLU A 19 -13.33 14.11 -0.53
C GLU A 19 -12.17 15.06 -0.80
N ALA A 20 -11.18 15.13 0.09
CA ALA A 20 -9.99 15.95 -0.10
C ALA A 20 -9.17 15.49 -1.32
N ILE A 21 -9.00 14.18 -1.52
CA ILE A 21 -8.30 13.62 -2.69
C ILE A 21 -9.08 13.95 -3.96
N ARG A 22 -10.41 13.85 -3.96
CA ARG A 22 -11.24 14.17 -5.13
C ARG A 22 -11.12 15.64 -5.54
N LYS A 23 -11.18 16.55 -4.56
CA LYS A 23 -10.96 17.99 -4.81
C LYS A 23 -9.54 18.28 -5.32
N ALA A 24 -8.53 17.61 -4.78
CA ALA A 24 -7.16 17.75 -5.24
C ALA A 24 -6.99 17.26 -6.70
N LEU A 25 -7.63 16.15 -7.05
CA LEU A 25 -7.65 15.60 -8.40
C LEU A 25 -8.31 16.57 -9.40
N GLU A 26 -9.43 17.16 -9.03
CA GLU A 26 -10.12 18.18 -9.85
C GLU A 26 -9.22 19.40 -10.09
N ARG A 27 -8.59 19.93 -9.03
CA ARG A 27 -7.64 21.04 -9.13
C ARG A 27 -6.46 20.71 -10.04
N TYR A 28 -5.88 19.52 -9.88
CA TYR A 28 -4.80 19.05 -10.74
C TYR A 28 -5.24 18.99 -12.20
N ASN A 29 -6.39 18.38 -12.50
CA ASN A 29 -6.88 18.23 -13.86
C ASN A 29 -7.19 19.57 -14.53
N THR A 30 -7.71 20.54 -13.78
CA THR A 30 -7.91 21.91 -14.27
C THR A 30 -6.57 22.57 -14.62
N ALA A 31 -5.58 22.48 -13.72
CA ALA A 31 -4.24 23.02 -13.97
C ALA A 31 -3.50 22.31 -15.12
N ALA A 32 -3.67 21.00 -15.25
CA ALA A 32 -3.06 20.20 -16.31
C ALA A 32 -3.55 20.65 -17.70
N LYS A 33 -4.83 21.00 -17.82
CA LYS A 33 -5.43 21.52 -19.06
C LYS A 33 -4.98 22.93 -19.41
N SER A 34 -4.64 23.76 -18.42
CA SER A 34 -4.19 25.14 -18.64
C SER A 34 -2.71 25.26 -19.01
N LEU A 35 -1.94 24.15 -19.01
CA LEU A 35 -0.55 24.16 -19.43
C LEU A 35 -0.42 24.15 -20.96
N ALA A 36 0.68 24.70 -21.46
CA ALA A 36 1.07 24.64 -22.87
C ALA A 36 2.41 23.88 -23.00
N PRO A 37 2.44 22.64 -23.53
CA PRO A 37 1.30 21.85 -24.01
C PRO A 37 0.42 21.29 -22.87
N PRO A 38 -0.88 21.01 -23.14
CA PRO A 38 -1.76 20.40 -22.16
C PRO A 38 -1.22 19.06 -21.65
N ARG A 39 -1.28 18.86 -20.33
CA ARG A 39 -0.89 17.58 -19.71
C ARG A 39 -2.06 16.62 -19.57
N PRO A 40 -1.82 15.30 -19.58
CA PRO A 40 -2.87 14.30 -19.41
C PRO A 40 -3.56 14.43 -18.05
N THR A 41 -4.89 14.36 -18.06
CA THR A 41 -5.71 14.33 -16.85
C THR A 41 -5.67 12.96 -16.19
N LEU A 42 -5.78 12.93 -14.87
CA LEU A 42 -5.84 11.72 -14.07
C LEU A 42 -7.30 11.36 -13.73
N THR A 43 -7.61 10.07 -13.75
CA THR A 43 -8.89 9.53 -13.28
C THR A 43 -8.79 9.05 -11.84
N TRP A 44 -9.94 8.96 -11.16
CA TRP A 44 -10.00 8.44 -9.79
C TRP A 44 -9.46 7.01 -9.66
N THR A 45 -9.74 6.15 -10.65
CA THR A 45 -9.22 4.77 -10.70
C THR A 45 -7.70 4.75 -10.75
N THR A 46 -7.12 5.59 -11.62
CA THR A 46 -5.66 5.73 -11.74
C THR A 46 -5.05 6.18 -10.41
N VAL A 47 -5.68 7.12 -9.70
CA VAL A 47 -5.18 7.56 -8.38
C VAL A 47 -5.17 6.40 -7.39
N ILE A 48 -6.26 5.64 -7.27
CA ILE A 48 -6.36 4.51 -6.34
C ILE A 48 -5.31 3.43 -6.64
N GLU A 49 -5.13 3.06 -7.91
CA GLU A 49 -4.14 2.05 -8.30
C GLU A 49 -2.70 2.43 -7.93
N GLN A 50 -2.43 3.74 -7.90
CA GLN A 50 -1.14 4.32 -7.57
C GLN A 50 -0.96 4.59 -6.07
N VAL A 51 -2.02 4.65 -5.25
CA VAL A 51 -1.91 4.83 -3.78
C VAL A 51 -0.99 3.79 -3.16
N GLN A 52 -1.10 2.53 -3.59
CA GLN A 52 -0.24 1.44 -3.11
C GLN A 52 1.26 1.66 -3.40
N LEU A 53 1.60 2.39 -4.48
CA LEU A 53 3.00 2.75 -4.76
C LEU A 53 3.43 3.94 -3.90
N GLY A 54 2.53 4.87 -3.63
CA GLY A 54 2.77 6.03 -2.77
C GLY A 54 2.93 5.70 -1.28
N GLU A 55 2.47 4.52 -0.83
CA GLU A 55 2.71 4.03 0.54
C GLU A 55 4.19 3.67 0.79
N LEU A 56 4.98 3.49 -0.26
CA LEU A 56 6.41 3.30 -0.15
C LEU A 56 7.07 4.67 0.07
N ALA A 57 7.18 5.08 1.33
CA ALA A 57 7.81 6.36 1.72
C ALA A 57 9.21 6.56 1.09
N LEU A 58 9.93 5.47 0.83
CA LEU A 58 11.20 5.46 0.12
C LEU A 58 11.12 6.08 -1.29
N LEU A 59 9.97 5.95 -1.96
CA LEU A 59 9.75 6.44 -3.33
C LEU A 59 9.30 7.90 -3.38
N GLN A 60 8.89 8.48 -2.25
CA GLN A 60 8.49 9.89 -2.18
C GLN A 60 9.64 10.84 -2.56
N HIS A 61 10.88 10.42 -2.31
CA HIS A 61 12.08 11.21 -2.62
C HIS A 61 12.80 10.78 -3.90
N SER A 62 12.44 9.62 -4.48
CA SER A 62 12.98 9.22 -5.76
C SER A 62 12.35 10.10 -6.84
N ARG A 63 13.09 11.11 -7.34
CA ARG A 63 12.67 11.98 -8.45
C ARG A 63 12.60 11.26 -9.81
N HIS A 64 12.48 9.93 -9.80
CA HIS A 64 12.48 9.08 -10.97
C HIS A 64 11.05 8.61 -11.26
N ASP A 65 10.63 8.66 -12.53
CA ASP A 65 9.35 8.11 -12.93
C ASP A 65 9.44 6.58 -12.98
N ILE A 66 8.84 5.94 -11.98
CA ILE A 66 8.81 4.48 -11.83
C ILE A 66 7.61 3.83 -12.52
N ARG A 67 6.66 4.62 -13.06
CA ARG A 67 5.39 4.11 -13.59
C ARG A 67 5.57 3.18 -14.79
N THR A 68 6.70 3.29 -15.48
CA THR A 68 7.06 2.46 -16.63
C THR A 68 7.74 1.14 -16.23
N LEU A 69 8.16 0.99 -14.98
CA LEU A 69 8.90 -0.18 -14.53
C LEU A 69 8.00 -1.42 -14.47
N PRO A 70 8.45 -2.61 -14.91
CA PRO A 70 7.63 -3.82 -14.92
C PRO A 70 7.03 -4.17 -13.54
N TRP A 71 7.75 -3.90 -12.45
CA TRP A 71 7.29 -4.20 -11.10
C TRP A 71 6.20 -3.25 -10.59
N THR A 72 5.94 -2.10 -11.23
CA THR A 72 4.83 -1.20 -10.84
C THR A 72 3.48 -1.63 -11.40
N GLN A 73 3.48 -2.51 -12.42
CA GLN A 73 2.26 -3.07 -13.00
C GLN A 73 1.45 -3.83 -11.93
N PRO A 74 0.13 -3.58 -11.80
CA PRO A 74 -0.69 -4.20 -10.76
C PRO A 74 -0.59 -5.73 -10.72
N LEU A 75 -0.64 -6.38 -11.89
CA LEU A 75 -0.55 -7.83 -12.01
C LEU A 75 0.79 -8.37 -11.50
N ASN A 76 1.90 -7.72 -11.87
CA ASN A 76 3.23 -8.13 -11.44
C ASN A 76 3.42 -7.94 -9.93
N ARG A 77 2.82 -6.88 -9.35
CA ARG A 77 2.81 -6.67 -7.90
C ARG A 77 2.02 -7.74 -7.18
N GLU A 78 0.86 -8.12 -7.70
CA GLU A 78 0.05 -9.19 -7.13
C GLU A 78 0.78 -10.53 -7.18
N ALA A 79 1.38 -10.87 -8.33
CA ALA A 79 2.21 -12.05 -8.48
C ALA A 79 3.39 -12.05 -7.50
N ALA A 80 4.12 -10.93 -7.38
CA ALA A 80 5.21 -10.78 -6.42
C ALA A 80 4.73 -10.95 -4.98
N ARG A 81 3.59 -10.33 -4.61
CA ARG A 81 3.00 -10.45 -3.27
C ARG A 81 2.67 -11.91 -2.94
N LEU A 82 2.08 -12.66 -3.88
CA LEU A 82 1.76 -14.07 -3.70
C LEU A 82 3.04 -14.92 -3.58
N TYR A 83 3.99 -14.69 -4.48
CA TYR A 83 5.29 -15.37 -4.45
C TYR A 83 6.01 -15.19 -3.12
N PHE A 84 6.12 -13.94 -2.63
CA PHE A 84 6.79 -13.66 -1.37
C PHE A 84 6.02 -14.18 -0.15
N LYS A 85 4.68 -14.21 -0.18
CA LYS A 85 3.88 -14.89 0.85
C LYS A 85 4.22 -16.38 0.93
N ILE A 86 4.28 -17.07 -0.21
CA ILE A 86 4.62 -18.50 -0.26
C ILE A 86 6.06 -18.71 0.23
N LYS A 87 7.00 -17.88 -0.23
CA LYS A 87 8.40 -17.96 0.19
C LYS A 87 8.52 -17.80 1.71
N ARG A 88 7.88 -16.77 2.29
CA ARG A 88 7.87 -16.53 3.74
C ARG A 88 7.20 -17.66 4.51
N ALA A 89 6.08 -18.19 4.04
CA ALA A 89 5.41 -19.32 4.70
C ALA A 89 6.33 -20.55 4.82
N ARG A 90 7.13 -20.84 3.78
CA ARG A 90 8.12 -21.93 3.82
C ARG A 90 9.23 -21.67 4.85
N GLU A 91 9.75 -20.45 4.89
CA GLU A 91 10.75 -20.04 5.88
C GLU A 91 10.17 -20.13 7.32
N GLU A 92 8.92 -19.71 7.51
CA GLU A 92 8.24 -19.74 8.81
C GLU A 92 8.02 -21.16 9.32
N ILE A 93 7.76 -22.15 8.45
CA ILE A 93 7.67 -23.56 8.85
C ILE A 93 8.98 -24.02 9.50
N ILE A 94 10.12 -23.74 8.86
CA ILE A 94 11.44 -24.13 9.37
C ILE A 94 11.71 -23.43 10.70
N ARG A 95 11.48 -22.11 10.76
CA ARG A 95 11.68 -21.32 11.97
C ARG A 95 10.80 -21.82 13.12
N ARG A 96 9.53 -22.10 12.86
CA ARG A 96 8.58 -22.61 13.85
C ARG A 96 9.04 -23.95 14.42
N ASN A 97 9.55 -24.87 13.60
CA ASN A 97 10.06 -26.15 14.07
C ASN A 97 11.23 -25.99 15.05
N VAL A 98 12.17 -25.09 14.74
CA VAL A 98 13.28 -24.76 15.64
C VAL A 98 12.75 -24.17 16.95
N GLU A 99 11.77 -23.27 16.88
CA GLU A 99 11.20 -22.62 18.06
C GLU A 99 10.47 -23.63 18.97
N ILE A 100 9.73 -24.58 18.40
CA ILE A 100 9.09 -25.67 19.15
C ILE A 100 10.13 -26.47 19.93
N GLN A 101 11.24 -26.85 19.28
CA GLN A 101 12.31 -27.61 19.94
C GLN A 101 12.96 -26.82 21.07
N ARG A 102 13.24 -25.53 20.85
CA ARG A 102 13.76 -24.63 21.90
C ARG A 102 12.80 -24.52 23.08
N GLN A 103 11.52 -24.38 22.80
CA GLN A 103 10.48 -24.28 23.83
C GLN A 103 10.38 -25.57 24.66
N VAL A 104 10.42 -26.74 24.02
CA VAL A 104 10.42 -28.04 24.71
C VAL A 104 11.66 -28.20 25.59
N THR A 105 12.84 -27.87 25.06
CA THR A 105 14.11 -27.93 25.79
C THR A 105 14.07 -27.04 27.03
N PHE A 106 13.60 -25.80 26.89
CA PHE A 106 13.41 -24.87 28.01
C PHE A 106 12.44 -25.38 29.07
N MET A 107 11.39 -26.11 28.70
CA MET A 107 10.44 -26.69 29.66
C MET A 107 11.03 -27.87 30.45
N LEU A 108 12.02 -28.57 29.88
CA LEU A 108 12.66 -29.73 30.48
C LEU A 108 13.89 -29.36 31.33
N ASP A 109 14.56 -28.27 30.99
CA ASP A 109 15.74 -27.75 31.72
C ASP A 109 15.37 -26.87 32.93
N ASN A 110 14.08 -26.54 33.11
CA ASN A 110 13.52 -25.93 34.33
C ASN A 110 12.94 -26.98 35.27
#